data_AF-A0A6A7KK92-F1
#
_entry.id   AF-A0A6A7KK92-F1
#
_cell.length_a   1.000
_cell.length_b   1.000
_cell.length_c   1.000
_cell.angle_alpha   90.00
_cell.angle_beta   90.00
_cell.angle_gamma   90.00
#
_symmetry.space_group_name_H-M   'P 1'
#
loop_
_entity.id
_entity.type
_entity.pdbx_description
1 polymer ?
#
loop_
_entity_poly.entity_id
_entity_poly.type
_entity_poly.pdbx_seq_one_letter_code
_entity_poly.pdbx_strand_id
1 'polypeptide(L)'
;MAFCLAATDSVAQGLTCRTDSFGTTRCDNGQTFRTDSFGTTRDNQGNSWRTDSFGTTRGSDGSTYRTDSFGTTRDDRGNTWRTDSFGTTRGSDGTTCRIDSFRTTRCY
;
A
#
# COMPACT_ATOMS: atom_id res chain seq x y z
N MET A 1 -2.15 -8.79 6.28
CA MET A 1 -2.32 -8.28 4.90
C MET A 1 -0.93 -8.07 4.36
N ALA A 2 -0.49 -8.94 3.44
CA ALA A 2 0.75 -8.70 2.74
C ALA A 2 0.57 -7.38 1.98
N PHE A 3 1.32 -6.35 2.36
CA PHE A 3 1.62 -5.24 1.46
C PHE A 3 2.40 -5.89 0.31
N CYS A 4 1.69 -6.46 -0.66
CA CYS A 4 2.25 -6.78 -1.95
C CYS A 4 2.53 -5.43 -2.62
N LEU A 5 3.69 -4.85 -2.32
CA LEU A 5 4.41 -4.03 -3.28
C LEU A 5 4.88 -4.99 -4.39
N ALA A 6 3.92 -5.52 -5.15
CA ALA A 6 4.22 -6.07 -6.46
C ALA A 6 4.74 -4.89 -7.27
N ALA A 7 5.95 -5.02 -7.80
CA ALA A 7 6.51 -4.09 -8.76
C ALA A 7 5.43 -3.70 -9.78
N THR A 8 5.05 -2.42 -9.76
CA THR A 8 4.21 -1.83 -10.80
C THR A 8 4.95 -0.61 -11.29
N ASP A 9 5.53 -0.74 -12.48
CA ASP A 9 5.84 0.39 -13.34
C ASP A 9 4.53 1.20 -13.50
N SER A 10 4.37 2.25 -12.69
CA SER A 10 3.21 3.14 -12.77
C SER A 10 3.71 4.53 -13.14
N VAL A 11 3.58 4.83 -14.44
CA VAL A 11 3.88 6.15 -15.02
C VAL A 11 2.79 7.13 -14.57
N ALA A 12 2.97 7.67 -13.38
CA ALA A 12 2.40 8.94 -12.90
C ALA A 12 3.40 9.48 -11.88
N GLN A 13 4.42 10.21 -12.36
CA GLN A 13 5.69 10.44 -11.63
C GLN A 13 6.31 9.11 -11.22
N GLY A 14 6.79 8.32 -12.19
CA GLY A 14 7.15 6.92 -12.03
C GLY A 14 8.17 6.67 -10.92
N LEU A 15 7.67 6.45 -9.71
CA LEU A 15 8.44 6.03 -8.55
C LEU A 15 8.90 4.60 -8.82
N THR A 16 10.16 4.42 -9.20
CA THR A 16 10.73 3.10 -9.37
C THR A 16 11.29 2.60 -8.04
N CYS A 17 10.79 1.46 -7.57
CA CYS A 17 11.26 0.83 -6.35
C CYS A 17 11.81 -0.58 -6.62
N ARG A 18 12.88 -0.96 -5.93
CA ARG A 18 13.46 -2.31 -5.97
C ARG A 18 13.61 -2.87 -4.57
N THR A 19 13.18 -4.10 -4.38
CA THR A 19 13.31 -4.85 -3.13
C THR A 19 14.43 -5.88 -3.25
N ASP A 20 15.35 -5.88 -2.29
CA ASP A 20 16.43 -6.87 -2.22
C ASP A 20 16.01 -8.15 -1.49
N SER A 21 16.87 -9.17 -1.52
CA SER A 21 16.64 -10.46 -0.86
C SER A 21 16.56 -10.39 0.67
N PHE A 22 16.93 -9.26 1.26
CA PHE A 22 16.84 -9.01 2.69
C PHE A 22 15.57 -8.24 3.08
N GLY A 23 14.66 -8.02 2.12
CA GLY A 23 13.38 -7.33 2.36
C GLY A 23 13.52 -5.83 2.50
N THR A 24 14.61 -5.24 1.99
CA THR A 24 14.76 -3.78 1.94
C THR A 24 14.35 -3.28 0.56
N THR A 25 13.36 -2.40 0.52
CA THR A 25 12.91 -1.71 -0.69
C THR A 25 13.56 -0.34 -0.77
N ARG A 26 14.11 0.03 -1.93
CA ARG A 26 14.68 1.35 -2.21
C ARG A 26 14.02 1.93 -3.43
N CYS A 27 13.61 3.19 -3.36
CA CYS A 27 12.98 3.90 -4.46
C CYS A 27 13.88 5.03 -4.98
N ASP A 28 13.72 5.38 -6.25
CA ASP A 28 14.48 6.44 -6.92
C ASP A 28 14.29 7.84 -6.33
N ASN A 29 13.15 8.11 -5.68
CA ASN A 29 12.91 9.34 -4.90
C ASN A 29 13.63 9.38 -3.54
N GLY A 30 14.47 8.38 -3.23
CA GLY A 30 15.22 8.28 -1.97
C GLY A 30 14.43 7.68 -0.80
N GLN A 31 13.18 7.28 -1.00
CA GLN A 31 12.41 6.54 0.01
C GLN A 31 12.97 5.13 0.17
N THR A 32 13.09 4.65 1.40
CA THR A 32 13.50 3.28 1.69
C THR A 32 12.57 2.64 2.71
N PHE A 33 12.20 1.39 2.50
CA PHE A 33 11.37 0.62 3.42
C PHE A 33 12.08 -0.67 3.80
N ARG A 34 11.91 -1.12 5.05
CA ARG A 34 12.40 -2.43 5.49
C ARG A 34 11.37 -3.11 6.39
N THR A 35 11.06 -4.36 6.07
CA THR A 35 10.21 -5.21 6.91
C THR A 35 11.07 -6.14 7.75
N ASP A 36 10.85 -6.16 9.06
CA ASP A 36 11.54 -7.09 9.98
C ASP A 36 10.84 -8.46 10.06
N SER A 37 11.49 -9.41 10.74
CA SER A 37 10.99 -10.78 10.92
C SER A 37 9.69 -10.86 11.72
N PHE A 38 9.30 -9.79 12.42
CA PHE A 38 8.05 -9.70 13.17
C PHE A 38 6.92 -9.04 12.35
N GLY A 39 7.20 -8.70 11.08
CA GLY A 39 6.24 -8.12 10.16
C GLY A 39 6.03 -6.62 10.35
N THR A 40 6.95 -5.92 11.01
CA THR A 40 6.91 -4.44 11.09
C THR A 40 7.70 -3.85 9.94
N THR A 41 7.05 -3.00 9.14
CA THR A 41 7.70 -2.23 8.07
C THR A 41 8.06 -0.85 8.60
N ARG A 42 9.26 -0.35 8.31
CA ARG A 42 9.71 1.00 8.67
C ARG A 42 10.23 1.74 7.43
N ASP A 43 10.01 3.05 7.35
CA ASP A 43 10.62 3.91 6.35
C ASP A 43 11.87 4.65 6.87
N ASN A 44 12.52 5.46 6.02
CA ASN A 44 13.66 6.30 6.41
C ASN A 44 13.29 7.64 7.04
N GLN A 45 12.00 7.93 7.23
CA GLN A 45 11.48 9.13 7.90
C GLN A 45 11.07 8.83 9.35
N GLY A 46 11.20 7.57 9.78
CA GLY A 46 10.88 7.14 11.14
C GLY A 46 9.43 6.67 11.30
N ASN A 47 8.67 6.55 10.21
CA ASN A 47 7.36 5.94 10.27
C ASN A 47 7.48 4.41 10.30
N SER A 48 6.50 3.77 10.95
CA SER A 48 6.41 2.33 11.02
C SER A 48 4.97 1.87 10.90
N TRP A 49 4.78 0.69 10.28
CA TRP A 49 3.48 0.06 10.11
C TRP A 49 3.55 -1.41 10.44
N ARG A 50 2.52 -1.92 11.11
CA ARG A 50 2.38 -3.35 11.40
C ARG A 50 0.95 -3.79 11.22
N THR A 51 0.76 -4.91 10.53
CA THR A 51 -0.55 -5.55 10.39
C THR A 51 -0.72 -6.69 11.39
N ASP A 52 -1.83 -6.70 12.12
CA ASP A 52 -2.18 -7.79 13.03
C ASP A 52 -2.82 -8.99 12.31
N SER A 53 -3.04 -10.07 13.06
CA SER A 53 -3.67 -11.31 12.57
C SER A 53 -5.12 -11.12 12.12
N PHE A 54 -5.77 -10.04 12.53
CA PHE A 54 -7.13 -9.69 12.14
C PHE A 54 -7.18 -8.75 10.93
N GLY A 55 -6.03 -8.47 10.31
CA GLY A 55 -5.93 -7.64 9.11
C GLY A 55 -5.96 -6.14 9.36
N THR A 56 -5.77 -5.69 10.61
CA THR A 56 -5.67 -4.26 10.95
C THR A 56 -4.22 -3.82 10.89
N THR A 57 -3.92 -2.82 10.07
CA THR A 57 -2.62 -2.14 10.01
C THR A 57 -2.65 -0.89 10.87
N ARG A 58 -1.65 -0.70 11.73
CA ARG A 58 -1.45 0.55 12.48
C ARG A 58 -0.13 1.21 12.09
N GLY A 59 -0.18 2.50 11.81
CA GLY A 59 0.96 3.38 11.61
C GLY A 59 1.39 4.07 12.90
N SER A 60 2.68 4.40 13.02
CA SER A 60 3.21 5.22 14.14
C SER A 60 2.74 6.67 14.11
N ASP A 61 2.25 7.13 12.96
CA ASP A 61 1.58 8.43 12.77
C ASP A 61 0.13 8.46 13.30
N GLY A 62 -0.34 7.34 13.86
CA GLY A 62 -1.71 7.19 14.36
C GLY A 62 -2.71 6.71 13.30
N SER A 63 -2.29 6.59 12.04
CA SER A 63 -3.16 6.06 10.98
C SER A 63 -3.50 4.60 11.24
N THR A 64 -4.75 4.20 10.94
CA THR A 64 -5.12 2.79 10.98
C THR A 64 -5.94 2.41 9.76
N TYR A 65 -5.67 1.23 9.23
CA TYR A 65 -6.36 0.68 8.07
C TYR A 65 -6.84 -0.72 8.39
N ARG A 66 -8.05 -1.08 7.99
CA ARG A 66 -8.58 -2.44 8.12
C ARG A 66 -9.23 -2.86 6.83
N THR A 67 -8.87 -4.04 6.34
CA THR A 67 -9.55 -4.64 5.19
C THR A 67 -10.41 -5.79 5.66
N ASP A 68 -11.69 -5.76 5.29
CA ASP A 68 -12.65 -6.79 5.64
C ASP A 68 -12.58 -8.02 4.72
N SER A 69 -13.35 -9.06 5.05
CA SER A 69 -13.42 -10.31 4.27
C SER A 69 -14.02 -10.13 2.88
N PHE A 70 -14.68 -9.01 2.61
CA PHE A 70 -15.27 -8.66 1.33
C PHE A 70 -14.34 -7.79 0.47
N GLY A 71 -13.13 -7.50 0.96
CA GLY A 71 -12.11 -6.73 0.26
C GLY A 71 -12.29 -5.21 0.33
N THR A 72 -13.11 -4.71 1.26
CA THR A 72 -13.22 -3.25 1.50
C THR A 72 -12.17 -2.85 2.53
N THR A 73 -11.33 -1.88 2.18
CA THR A 73 -10.38 -1.24 3.10
C THR A 73 -10.99 0.03 3.67
N ARG A 74 -10.90 0.24 4.98
CA ARG A 74 -11.34 1.45 5.69
C ARG A 74 -10.19 2.06 6.47
N ASP A 75 -10.08 3.39 6.47
CA ASP A 75 -9.15 4.13 7.34
C ASP A 75 -9.79 4.65 8.64
N ASP A 76 -8.97 5.22 9.52
CA ASP A 76 -9.38 5.88 10.77
C ASP A 76 -10.15 7.20 10.57
N ARG A 77 -10.18 7.73 9.34
CA ARG A 77 -10.85 8.98 8.97
C ARG A 77 -12.24 8.74 8.37
N GLY A 78 -12.66 7.48 8.26
CA GLY A 78 -13.96 7.08 7.76
C GLY A 78 -14.00 6.82 6.25
N ASN A 79 -12.88 6.98 5.55
CA ASN A 79 -12.78 6.70 4.13
C ASN A 79 -12.76 5.19 3.87
N THR A 80 -13.27 4.79 2.71
CA THR A 80 -13.30 3.39 2.28
C THR A 80 -12.86 3.26 0.84
N TRP A 81 -12.10 2.22 0.53
CA TRP A 81 -11.70 1.86 -0.83
C TRP A 81 -12.03 0.41 -1.12
N ARG A 82 -12.45 0.14 -2.36
CA ARG A 82 -12.72 -1.22 -2.82
C ARG A 82 -12.35 -1.39 -4.28
N THR A 83 -11.66 -2.48 -4.58
CA THR A 83 -11.25 -2.85 -5.95
C THR A 83 -12.23 -3.87 -6.53
N ASP A 84 -12.75 -3.60 -7.72
CA ASP A 84 -13.61 -4.53 -8.46
C ASP A 84 -12.80 -5.59 -9.25
N SER A 85 -13.52 -6.57 -9.81
CA SER A 85 -12.92 -7.67 -10.58
C SER A 85 -12.22 -7.22 -11.86
N PHE A 86 -12.45 -5.98 -12.31
CA PHE A 86 -11.79 -5.38 -13.46
C PHE A 86 -10.57 -4.55 -13.08
N GLY A 87 -10.16 -4.57 -11.81
CA GLY A 87 -9.00 -3.84 -11.31
C GLY A 87 -9.23 -2.34 -11.11
N THR A 88 -10.48 -1.90 -10.98
CA THR A 88 -10.82 -0.51 -10.65
C THR A 88 -11.07 -0.37 -9.15
N THR A 89 -10.27 0.44 -8.47
CA THR A 89 -10.43 0.83 -7.07
C THR A 89 -11.21 2.13 -6.97
N ARG A 90 -12.29 2.14 -6.18
CA ARG A 90 -13.08 3.35 -5.89
C ARG A 90 -13.00 3.68 -4.41
N GLY A 91 -12.70 4.93 -4.11
CA GLY A 91 -12.65 5.53 -2.78
C GLY A 91 -13.88 6.38 -2.48
N SER A 92 -14.33 6.38 -1.23
CA SER A 92 -15.40 7.27 -0.75
C SER A 92 -14.99 8.75 -0.69
N ASP A 93 -13.69 8.99 -0.72
CA ASP A 93 -13.04 10.31 -0.83
C ASP A 93 -13.08 10.88 -2.26
N GLY A 94 -13.66 10.14 -3.21
CA GLY A 94 -13.72 10.50 -4.63
C GLY A 94 -12.57 9.94 -5.45
N THR A 95 -11.52 9.42 -4.81
CA THR A 95 -10.35 8.86 -5.48
C THR A 95 -10.75 7.62 -6.28
N THR A 96 -10.36 7.55 -7.54
CA THR A 96 -10.56 6.33 -8.33
C THR A 96 -9.30 5.96 -9.08
N CYS A 97 -8.87 4.71 -8.91
CA CYS A 97 -7.68 4.17 -9.55
C CYS A 97 -8.04 2.97 -10.42
N ARG A 98 -7.33 2.77 -11.53
CA ARG A 98 -7.45 1.57 -12.37
C ARG A 98 -6.08 0.99 -12.68
N ILE A 99 -5.96 -0.31 -12.54
CA ILE A 99 -4.80 -1.09 -12.96
C ILE A 99 -5.13 -1.75 -14.31
N ASP A 100 -4.30 -1.53 -15.32
CA ASP A 100 -4.45 -2.19 -16.62
C ASP A 100 -3.75 -3.55 -16.69
N SER A 101 -3.92 -4.26 -17.83
CA SER A 101 -3.34 -5.58 -18.06
C SER A 101 -1.81 -5.60 -18.06
N PHE A 102 -1.17 -4.43 -18.22
CA PHE A 102 0.28 -4.25 -18.14
C PHE A 102 0.74 -3.84 -16.73
N ARG A 103 -0.16 -3.89 -15.74
CA ARG A 103 0.06 -3.45 -14.35
C ARG A 103 0.41 -1.97 -14.22
N THR A 104 -0.01 -1.15 -15.18
CA THR A 104 0.08 0.31 -15.03
C THR A 104 -1.12 0.80 -14.22
N THR A 105 -0.86 1.54 -13.14
CA THR A 105 -1.89 2.15 -12.30
C THR A 105 -2.12 3.61 -12.71
N ARG A 106 -3.38 4.00 -12.90
CA ARG A 106 -3.79 5.40 -13.13
C ARG A 106 -4.86 5.80 -12.14
N CYS A 107 -4.69 6.94 -11.48
CA CYS A 107 -5.63 7.48 -10.49
C CYS A 107 -6.15 8.85 -10.90
N TYR A 108 -7.40 9.16 -10.56
CA TYR A 108 -8.11 10.41 -10.80
C TYR A 108 -8.97 10.79 -9.60
#